data_AF-A0A6L7EUD1-F1
#
_entry.id   AF-A0A6L7EUD1-F1
#
_cell.length_a   1.000
_cell.length_b   1.000
_cell.length_c   1.000
_cell.angle_alpha   90.00
_cell.angle_beta   90.00
_cell.angle_gamma   90.00
#
_symmetry.space_group_name_H-M   'P 1'
#
loop_
_entity.id
_entity.type
_entity.pdbx_description
1 polymer ?
#
loop_
_entity_poly.entity_id
_entity_poly.type
_entity_poly.pdbx_seq_one_letter_code
_entity_poly.pdbx_strand_id
1 'polypeptide(L)'
;MEREQLRALADAVFREEVGAVVVARLCPRCASGGHGRPVVRVASGRAPAVSVSYAPGLIAVAWSHEGPVGVDVEAAGPPVDGIDRREWTEVEAAFKAGGAVPLSALALPPAYVGTLAGGDDAQWRIAGPGAEPS
;
A
#
# COMPACT_ATOMS: atom_id res chain seq x y z
N MET A 1 4.29 -15.53 -8.29
CA MET A 1 4.40 -14.26 -9.03
C MET A 1 5.63 -13.54 -8.51
N GLU A 2 6.52 -13.11 -9.39
CA GLU A 2 7.76 -12.43 -9.01
C GLU A 2 7.49 -10.99 -8.55
N ARG A 3 8.38 -10.44 -7.71
CA ARG A 3 8.22 -9.09 -7.13
C ARG A 3 8.05 -8.00 -8.19
N GLU A 4 8.71 -8.13 -9.33
CA GLU A 4 8.60 -7.18 -10.44
C GLU A 4 7.19 -7.18 -11.06
N GLN A 5 6.56 -8.35 -11.17
CA GLN A 5 5.20 -8.49 -11.68
C GLN A 5 4.18 -7.85 -10.73
N LEU A 6 4.34 -8.06 -9.42
CA LEU A 6 3.52 -7.39 -8.42
C LEU A 6 3.70 -5.87 -8.46
N ARG A 7 4.93 -5.39 -8.69
CA ARG A 7 5.20 -3.95 -8.85
C ARG A 7 4.51 -3.37 -10.07
N ALA A 8 4.56 -4.06 -11.22
CA ALA A 8 3.86 -3.65 -12.42
C ALA A 8 2.34 -3.62 -12.22
N LEU A 9 1.80 -4.58 -11.46
CA LEU A 9 0.40 -4.62 -11.07
C LEU A 9 0.02 -3.42 -10.18
N ALA A 10 0.85 -3.08 -9.20
CA ALA A 10 0.61 -1.90 -8.35
C ALA A 10 0.59 -0.60 -9.18
N ASP A 11 1.52 -0.47 -10.13
CA ASP A 11 1.53 0.65 -11.05
C ASP A 11 0.24 0.67 -11.89
N ALA A 12 -0.24 -0.47 -12.38
CA ALA A 12 -1.50 -0.56 -13.12
C ALA A 12 -2.70 -0.11 -12.29
N VAL A 13 -2.81 -0.56 -11.03
CA VAL A 13 -3.91 -0.14 -10.14
C VAL A 13 -3.86 1.37 -9.88
N PHE A 14 -2.69 1.98 -9.69
CA PHE A 14 -2.60 3.45 -9.60
C PHE A 14 -3.06 4.17 -10.87
N ARG A 15 -2.83 3.60 -12.06
CA ARG A 15 -3.34 4.21 -13.31
C ARG A 15 -4.86 4.13 -13.38
N GLU A 16 -5.43 2.99 -12.97
CA GLU A 16 -6.86 2.73 -13.00
C GLU A 16 -7.62 3.59 -11.97
N GLU A 17 -7.19 3.55 -10.72
CA GLU A 17 -7.95 4.13 -9.60
C GLU A 17 -7.78 5.64 -9.47
N VAL A 18 -6.57 6.15 -9.73
CA VAL A 18 -6.27 7.58 -9.54
C VAL A 18 -5.86 8.30 -10.82
N GLY A 19 -5.96 7.64 -11.98
CA GLY A 19 -5.60 8.25 -13.26
C GLY A 19 -4.12 8.62 -13.35
N ALA A 20 -3.24 7.87 -12.68
CA ALA A 20 -1.81 8.15 -12.72
C ALA A 20 -1.27 8.06 -14.16
N VAL A 21 -0.69 9.14 -14.66
CA VAL A 21 0.05 9.15 -15.94
C VAL A 21 1.53 8.77 -15.74
N VAL A 22 2.04 9.01 -14.53
CA VAL A 22 3.38 8.61 -14.11
C VAL A 22 3.29 8.02 -12.71
N VAL A 23 3.95 6.88 -12.51
CA VAL A 23 4.21 6.29 -11.20
C VAL A 23 5.72 6.23 -11.03
N ALA A 24 6.27 6.99 -10.10
CA ALA A 24 7.69 7.04 -9.81
C ALA A 24 7.96 6.57 -8.38
N ARG A 25 9.17 6.08 -8.15
CA ARG A 25 9.69 5.77 -6.82
C ARG A 25 11.08 6.38 -6.76
N LEU A 26 11.35 7.12 -5.70
CA LEU A 26 12.67 7.66 -5.46
C LEU A 26 12.93 7.60 -3.96
N CYS A 27 13.87 6.75 -3.55
CA CYS A 27 14.30 6.75 -2.16
C CYS A 27 15.08 8.04 -1.87
N PRO A 28 14.66 8.86 -0.88
CA PRO A 28 15.38 10.09 -0.56
C PRO A 28 16.80 9.83 0.00
N ARG A 29 17.09 8.61 0.47
CA ARG A 29 18.38 8.25 1.05
C ARG A 29 19.42 7.84 0.01
N CYS A 30 19.02 7.13 -1.04
CA CYS A 30 19.97 6.53 -2.00
C CYS A 30 19.62 6.79 -3.47
N ALA A 31 18.58 7.58 -3.75
CA ALA A 31 18.07 7.89 -5.08
C ALA A 31 17.67 6.67 -5.94
N SER A 32 17.54 5.48 -5.34
CA SER A 32 17.09 4.29 -6.04
C SER A 32 15.61 4.37 -6.38
N GLY A 33 15.23 3.92 -7.57
CA GLY A 33 13.83 3.64 -7.94
C GLY A 33 13.37 2.22 -7.63
N GLY A 34 14.27 1.37 -7.11
CA GLY A 34 13.98 0.00 -6.69
C GLY A 34 13.25 -0.06 -5.35
N HIS A 35 13.31 1.00 -4.53
CA HIS A 35 12.59 1.13 -3.27
C HIS A 35 12.25 2.60 -2.97
N GLY A 36 11.43 2.82 -1.96
CA GLY A 36 10.90 4.14 -1.61
C GLY A 36 9.40 4.24 -1.86
N ARG A 37 8.78 5.22 -1.21
CA ARG A 37 7.33 5.46 -1.32
C ARG A 37 6.99 5.85 -2.76
N PRO A 38 5.95 5.26 -3.37
CA PRO A 38 5.51 5.70 -4.68
C PRO A 38 5.02 7.14 -4.63
N VAL A 39 5.24 7.85 -5.73
CA VAL A 39 4.62 9.15 -6.01
C VAL A 39 3.97 9.06 -7.38
N VAL A 40 2.78 9.63 -7.50
CA VAL A 40 2.03 9.64 -8.77
C VAL A 40 1.93 11.05 -9.32
N ARG A 41 1.85 11.16 -10.64
CA ARG A 41 1.39 12.38 -11.32
C ARG A 41 0.11 12.02 -12.06
N VAL A 42 -0.87 12.91 -11.99
CA VAL A 42 -2.16 12.82 -12.68
C VAL A 42 -2.21 13.87 -13.79
N ALA A 43 -3.05 13.65 -14.80
CA ALA A 43 -3.13 14.56 -15.96
C ALA A 43 -3.66 15.96 -15.59
N SER A 44 -4.57 16.04 -14.62
CA SER A 44 -5.16 17.27 -14.14
C SER A 44 -5.40 17.22 -12.63
N GLY A 45 -5.34 18.38 -11.98
CA GLY A 45 -5.56 18.51 -10.53
C GLY A 45 -4.34 18.16 -9.68
N ARG A 46 -4.58 18.08 -8.36
CA ARG A 46 -3.57 17.70 -7.36
C ARG A 46 -3.44 16.17 -7.33
N ALA A 47 -2.22 15.67 -7.43
CA ALA A 47 -1.96 14.24 -7.24
C ALA A 47 -2.33 13.79 -5.82
N PRO A 48 -3.01 12.65 -5.65
CA PRO A 48 -3.32 12.12 -4.32
C PRO A 48 -2.05 11.66 -3.61
N ALA A 49 -2.11 11.60 -2.28
CA ALA A 49 -1.18 10.80 -1.52
C ALA A 49 -1.43 9.33 -1.85
N VAL A 50 -0.37 8.55 -1.98
CA VAL A 50 -0.45 7.11 -2.29
C VAL A 50 0.46 6.29 -1.39
N SER A 51 0.09 5.02 -1.21
CA SER A 51 0.89 4.03 -0.52
C SER A 51 0.72 2.66 -1.15
N VAL A 52 1.71 1.79 -0.97
CA VAL A 52 1.68 0.41 -1.46
C VAL A 52 2.37 -0.50 -0.45
N SER A 53 1.82 -1.70 -0.27
CA SER A 53 2.49 -2.80 0.43
C SER A 53 2.34 -4.11 -0.34
N TYR A 54 3.23 -5.04 -0.06
CA TYR A 54 3.38 -6.29 -0.78
C TYR A 54 3.46 -7.43 0.21
N ALA A 55 2.70 -8.48 -0.05
CA ALA A 55 2.84 -9.78 0.60
C ALA A 55 3.02 -10.86 -0.50
N PRO A 56 3.42 -12.11 -0.17
CA PRO A 56 3.55 -13.17 -1.16
C PRO A 56 2.28 -13.32 -2.01
N GLY A 57 2.38 -13.00 -3.30
CA GLY A 57 1.26 -13.09 -4.25
C GLY A 57 0.19 -11.99 -4.13
N LEU A 58 0.39 -10.97 -3.31
CA LEU A 58 -0.60 -9.92 -3.05
C LEU A 58 0.05 -8.53 -3.10
N ILE A 59 -0.67 -7.57 -3.69
CA ILE A 59 -0.44 -6.15 -3.44
C ILE A 59 -1.62 -5.55 -2.71
N ALA A 60 -1.35 -4.55 -1.89
CA ALA A 60 -2.34 -3.57 -1.45
C ALA A 60 -1.86 -2.18 -1.84
N VAL A 61 -2.73 -1.40 -2.47
CA VAL A 61 -2.50 0.02 -2.76
C VAL A 61 -3.55 0.85 -2.05
N ALA A 62 -3.17 2.04 -1.63
CA ALA A 62 -4.08 3.00 -1.02
C ALA A 62 -3.82 4.41 -1.53
N TRP A 63 -4.87 5.24 -1.54
CA TRP A 63 -4.81 6.62 -1.97
C TRP A 63 -5.78 7.51 -1.17
N SER A 64 -5.44 8.80 -1.09
CA SER A 64 -6.27 9.85 -0.46
C SER A 64 -6.01 11.17 -1.18
N HIS A 65 -7.06 11.93 -1.45
CA HIS A 65 -6.97 13.27 -2.04
C HIS A 65 -6.94 14.37 -0.98
N GLU A 66 -7.41 14.08 0.23
CA GLU A 66 -7.56 15.06 1.30
C GLU A 66 -6.42 15.02 2.32
N GLY A 67 -5.73 13.88 2.47
CA GLY A 67 -4.74 13.72 3.54
C GLY A 67 -3.66 12.65 3.31
N PRO A 68 -2.83 12.41 4.34
CA PRO A 68 -1.84 11.34 4.32
C PRO A 68 -2.51 9.95 4.28
N VAL A 69 -1.90 9.01 3.55
CA VAL A 69 -2.36 7.62 3.50
C VAL A 69 -1.20 6.63 3.56
N GLY A 70 -1.37 5.56 4.32
CA GLY A 70 -0.44 4.45 4.45
C GLY A 70 -1.19 3.13 4.38
N VAL A 71 -0.57 2.10 3.82
CA VAL A 71 -1.14 0.74 3.80
C VAL A 71 -0.05 -0.26 4.09
N ASP A 72 -0.40 -1.28 4.86
CA ASP A 72 0.47 -2.42 5.07
C ASP A 72 -0.28 -3.74 5.04
N VAL A 73 0.34 -4.77 4.45
CA VAL A 73 -0.20 -6.13 4.38
C VAL A 73 0.91 -7.14 4.63
N GLU A 74 0.57 -8.19 5.36
CA GLU A 74 1.46 -9.29 5.70
C GLU A 74 0.74 -10.62 5.51
N ALA A 75 1.49 -11.68 5.21
CA ALA A 75 0.94 -13.03 5.31
C ALA A 75 0.58 -13.32 6.78
N ALA A 76 -0.62 -13.83 7.02
CA ALA A 76 -1.03 -14.28 8.34
C ALA A 76 -0.09 -15.41 8.82
N GLY A 77 0.21 -15.42 10.12
CA GLY A 77 1.16 -16.38 10.65
C GLY A 77 1.72 -15.95 12.01
N PRO A 78 2.84 -16.55 12.44
CA PRO A 78 3.43 -16.24 13.73
C PRO A 78 3.91 -14.78 13.80
N PRO A 79 4.06 -14.24 15.03
CA PRO A 79 4.64 -12.93 15.29
C PRO A 79 5.98 -12.73 14.58
N VAL A 80 6.27 -11.48 14.19
CA VAL A 80 7.57 -11.05 13.68
C VAL A 80 8.30 -10.34 14.81
N ASP A 81 9.49 -10.83 15.19
CA ASP A 81 10.26 -10.30 16.31
C ASP A 81 9.46 -10.16 17.63
N GLY A 82 8.50 -11.06 17.85
CA GLY A 82 7.63 -11.08 19.03
C GLY A 82 6.41 -10.15 18.96
N ILE A 83 6.24 -9.41 17.86
CA ILE A 83 5.10 -8.51 17.62
C ILE A 83 4.05 -9.23 16.76
N ASP A 84 2.78 -9.17 17.18
CA ASP A 84 1.69 -9.74 16.40
C ASP A 84 1.65 -9.14 14.98
N ARG A 85 1.30 -9.95 13.97
CA ARG A 85 1.29 -9.52 12.57
C ARG A 85 0.35 -8.34 12.34
N ARG A 86 -0.81 -8.29 13.02
CA ARG A 86 -1.77 -7.20 12.90
C ARG A 86 -1.20 -5.92 13.51
N GLU A 87 -0.66 -6.02 14.72
CA GLU A 87 0.01 -4.90 15.39
C GLU A 87 1.17 -4.36 14.54
N TRP A 88 1.96 -5.24 13.94
CA TRP A 88 3.02 -4.86 13.00
C TRP A 88 2.48 -4.06 11.82
N THR A 89 1.41 -4.55 11.16
CA THR A 89 0.82 -3.84 10.02
C THR A 89 0.24 -2.48 10.41
N GLU A 90 -0.25 -2.30 11.64
CA GLU A 90 -0.71 -1.00 12.15
C GLU A 90 0.42 0.01 12.24
N VAL A 91 1.55 -0.39 12.84
CA VAL A 91 2.74 0.46 12.97
C VAL A 91 3.31 0.83 11.60
N GLU A 92 3.44 -0.14 10.70
CA GLU A 92 3.97 0.09 9.35
C GLU A 92 3.04 0.95 8.50
N ALA A 93 1.72 0.75 8.56
CA ALA A 93 0.76 1.59 7.86
C ALA A 93 0.82 3.03 8.36
N ALA A 94 0.87 3.25 9.68
CA ALA A 94 1.00 4.59 10.28
C ALA A 94 2.32 5.27 9.88
N PHE A 95 3.44 4.53 9.94
CA PHE A 95 4.74 5.02 9.50
C PHE A 95 4.72 5.41 8.02
N LYS A 96 4.11 4.56 7.17
CA LYS A 96 3.92 4.84 5.74
C LYS A 96 3.01 6.01 5.49
N ALA A 97 2.01 6.30 6.33
CA ALA A 97 1.19 7.50 6.19
C ALA A 97 2.05 8.75 6.41
N GLY A 98 2.97 8.70 7.38
CA GLY A 98 3.87 9.80 7.72
C GLY A 98 3.29 10.77 8.75
N GLY A 99 2.33 10.31 9.55
CA GLY A 99 1.67 11.10 10.59
C GLY A 99 0.59 10.31 11.32
N ALA A 100 0.08 10.87 12.41
CA ALA A 100 -1.04 10.30 13.14
C ALA A 100 -2.34 10.46 12.33
N VAL A 101 -2.84 9.36 11.81
CA VAL A 101 -4.12 9.26 11.08
C VAL A 101 -4.90 8.05 11.61
N PRO A 102 -6.24 8.00 11.43
CA PRO A 102 -7.03 6.84 11.83
C PRO A 102 -6.52 5.54 11.18
N LEU A 103 -6.64 4.43 11.92
CA LEU A 103 -6.28 3.10 11.46
C LEU A 103 -7.54 2.25 11.29
N SER A 104 -7.60 1.45 10.23
CA SER A 104 -8.67 0.48 10.00
C SER A 104 -8.11 -0.82 9.43
N ALA A 105 -8.68 -1.94 9.84
CA ALA A 105 -8.31 -3.25 9.30
C ALA A 105 -8.81 -3.39 7.85
N LEU A 106 -7.96 -3.95 6.99
CA LEU A 106 -8.34 -4.28 5.61
C LEU A 106 -9.21 -5.55 5.57
N ALA A 107 -10.19 -5.56 4.67
CA ALA A 107 -10.98 -6.76 4.38
C ALA A 107 -10.20 -7.67 3.41
N LEU A 108 -9.39 -8.59 3.95
CA LEU A 108 -8.49 -9.44 3.17
C LEU A 108 -8.90 -10.92 3.24
N PRO A 109 -8.45 -11.75 2.28
CA PRO A 109 -8.51 -13.20 2.42
C PRO A 109 -7.82 -13.67 3.71
N PRO A 110 -8.27 -14.78 4.34
CA PRO A 110 -7.79 -15.21 5.67
C PRO A 110 -6.28 -15.49 5.77
N ALA A 111 -5.62 -15.71 4.64
CA ALA A 111 -4.18 -15.90 4.55
C ALA A 111 -3.36 -14.61 4.78
N TYR A 112 -4.02 -13.46 4.94
CA TYR A 112 -3.39 -12.17 5.09
C TYR A 112 -4.00 -11.36 6.22
N VAL A 113 -3.19 -10.46 6.78
CA VAL A 113 -3.63 -9.37 7.65
C VAL A 113 -3.12 -8.06 7.08
N GLY A 114 -3.79 -6.96 7.41
CA GLY A 114 -3.34 -5.66 6.94
C GLY A 114 -4.17 -4.52 7.47
N THR A 115 -3.60 -3.33 7.33
CA THR A 115 -4.10 -2.09 7.91
C THR A 115 -4.02 -0.97 6.88
N LEU A 116 -5.08 -0.17 6.83
CA LEU A 116 -5.12 1.15 6.20
C LEU A 116 -4.93 2.22 7.27
N ALA A 117 -4.03 3.15 7.02
CA ALA A 117 -3.86 4.37 7.78
C ALA A 117 -4.31 5.55 6.91
N GLY A 118 -5.37 6.26 7.29
CA GLY A 118 -5.93 7.37 6.50
C GLY A 118 -7.22 7.92 7.09
N GLY A 119 -7.65 9.09 6.59
CA GLY A 119 -8.94 9.69 6.93
C GLY A 119 -10.11 9.03 6.21
N ASP A 120 -11.31 9.60 6.34
CA ASP A 120 -12.54 9.05 5.75
C ASP A 120 -12.52 8.97 4.21
N ASP A 121 -11.69 9.80 3.56
CA ASP A 121 -11.51 9.78 2.11
C ASP A 121 -10.56 8.68 1.63
N ALA A 122 -9.82 8.03 2.54
CA ALA A 122 -8.81 7.05 2.17
C ALA A 122 -9.46 5.81 1.54
N GLN A 123 -9.04 5.51 0.32
CA GLN A 123 -9.47 4.35 -0.44
C GLN A 123 -8.30 3.38 -0.59
N TRP A 124 -8.63 2.11 -0.87
CA TRP A 124 -7.65 1.08 -1.08
C TRP A 124 -8.17 -0.03 -1.99
N ARG A 125 -7.23 -0.77 -2.57
CA ARG A 125 -7.52 -1.94 -3.40
C ARG A 125 -6.41 -2.98 -3.25
N ILE A 126 -6.79 -4.25 -3.31
CA ILE A 126 -5.87 -5.38 -3.41
C ILE A 126 -5.91 -5.99 -4.80
N ALA A 127 -4.80 -6.61 -5.20
CA ALA A 127 -4.73 -7.35 -6.45
C ALA A 127 -3.63 -8.42 -6.39
N GLY A 128 -3.65 -9.33 -7.36
CA GLY A 128 -2.71 -10.44 -7.49
C GLY A 128 -3.37 -11.78 -7.18
N PRO A 129 -2.66 -12.90 -7.39
CA PRO A 129 -3.22 -14.24 -7.19
C PRO A 129 -3.69 -14.52 -5.76
N GLY A 130 -3.15 -13.81 -4.76
CA GLY A 130 -3.59 -13.92 -3.37
C GLY A 130 -4.83 -13.09 -3.01
N ALA A 131 -5.37 -12.28 -3.94
CA ALA A 131 -6.56 -11.46 -3.69
C ALA A 131 -7.88 -12.21 -3.93
N GLU A 132 -7.84 -13.31 -4.67
CA GLU A 132 -9.00 -14.17 -4.91
C GLU A 132 -9.32 -14.96 -3.63
N PRO A 133 -10.59 -15.07 -3.22
CA PRO A 133 -10.96 -15.96 -2.12
C PRO A 133 -10.67 -17.41 -2.53
N SER A 134 -9.85 -18.09 -1.74
CA SER A 134 -9.54 -19.51 -1.87
C SER A 134 -10.77 -20.41 -1.72
#